data_AF-A0A837BVQ7-F1
#
_entry.id   AF-A0A837BVQ7-F1
#
_cell.length_a   1.000
_cell.length_b   1.000
_cell.length_c   1.000
_cell.angle_alpha   90.00
_cell.angle_beta   90.00
_cell.angle_gamma   90.00
#
_symmetry.space_group_name_H-M   'P 1'
#
loop_
_entity.id
_entity.type
_entity.pdbx_description
1 polymer ?
#
loop_
_entity_poly.entity_id
_entity_poly.type
_entity_poly.pdbx_seq_one_letter_code
_entity_poly.pdbx_strand_id
1 'polypeptide(L)'
;MDETYGLMSVALKRAHISKEMDSPQTKHPKIISDKWLTSPYCLIETAIGYKLDLPVLILRDKDVLEEGVLAKVVTDDYISTNDLSESYDDYLNSKEFEDLLKQWEIKVIKQYVKHHKR
;
A
#
# COMPACT_ATOMS: atom_id res chain seq x y z
N MET A 1 17.82 6.81 -6.33
CA MET A 1 17.38 5.59 -5.62
C MET A 1 18.48 4.53 -5.72
N ASP A 2 19.75 4.94 -5.61
CA ASP A 2 20.85 4.04 -6.01
C ASP A 2 21.18 3.01 -4.91
N GLU A 3 20.62 3.20 -3.71
CA GLU A 3 20.68 2.27 -2.59
C GLU A 3 19.31 2.14 -1.89
N THR A 4 18.31 1.65 -2.62
CA THR A 4 16.99 1.30 -2.05
C THR A 4 16.80 -0.22 -2.09
N TYR A 5 16.56 -0.82 -0.91
CA TYR A 5 16.45 -2.27 -0.75
C TYR A 5 15.06 -2.74 -0.31
N GLY A 6 14.14 -1.79 -0.13
CA GLY A 6 12.76 -2.01 0.26
C GLY A 6 11.96 -0.71 0.15
N LEU A 7 10.64 -0.84 0.10
CA LEU A 7 9.71 0.27 0.07
C LEU A 7 8.57 0.00 1.05
N MET A 8 8.18 1.04 1.81
CA MET A 8 6.97 1.01 2.63
C MET A 8 6.06 2.15 2.18
N SER A 9 4.83 1.83 1.81
CA SER A 9 3.82 2.78 1.34
C SER A 9 2.72 2.90 2.38
N VAL A 10 2.49 4.12 2.89
CA VAL A 10 1.47 4.39 3.91
C VAL A 10 0.37 5.25 3.29
N ALA A 11 -0.71 4.59 2.87
CA ALA A 11 -1.83 5.19 2.17
C ALA A 11 -2.91 5.65 3.17
N LEU A 12 -2.77 6.90 3.64
CA LEU A 12 -3.72 7.56 4.54
C LEU A 12 -4.81 8.34 3.78
N LYS A 13 -5.91 8.62 4.48
CA LYS A 13 -7.03 9.46 4.01
C LYS A 13 -6.53 10.88 3.69
N ARG A 14 -6.73 11.34 2.46
CA ARG A 14 -6.35 12.70 2.02
C ARG A 14 -7.54 13.53 1.54
N ALA A 15 -8.35 12.98 0.62
CA ALA A 15 -9.49 13.68 0.07
C ALA A 15 -10.73 12.77 0.08
N HIS A 16 -11.85 13.30 0.55
CA HIS A 16 -13.09 12.54 0.68
C HIS A 16 -13.94 12.66 -0.59
N ILE A 17 -14.40 11.51 -1.09
CA ILE A 17 -15.40 11.40 -2.14
C ILE A 17 -16.72 11.06 -1.46
N SER A 18 -17.61 12.05 -1.37
CA SER A 18 -18.96 11.82 -0.83
C SER A 18 -19.79 10.95 -1.76
N LYS A 19 -19.87 11.31 -3.05
CA LYS A 19 -20.54 10.51 -4.08
C LYS A 19 -20.12 11.00 -5.46
N GLU A 20 -19.46 10.14 -6.22
CA GLU A 20 -19.01 10.44 -7.58
C GLU A 20 -19.23 9.26 -8.53
N MET A 21 -19.22 9.55 -9.83
CA MET A 21 -19.31 8.55 -10.89
C MET A 21 -17.92 8.28 -11.46
N ASP A 22 -17.43 7.07 -11.23
CA ASP A 22 -16.25 6.53 -11.89
C ASP A 22 -16.60 6.02 -13.28
N SER A 23 -15.71 6.32 -14.23
CA SER A 23 -15.81 5.91 -15.62
C SER A 23 -17.18 6.25 -16.27
N PRO A 24 -17.60 7.53 -16.20
CA PRO A 24 -18.97 7.97 -16.50
C PRO A 24 -19.40 7.74 -17.96
N GLN A 25 -18.45 7.60 -18.87
CA GLN A 25 -18.68 7.41 -20.30
C GLN A 25 -18.73 5.93 -20.72
N THR A 26 -18.61 5.00 -19.77
CA THR A 26 -18.63 3.56 -20.07
C THR A 26 -20.05 2.99 -20.06
N LYS A 27 -20.23 1.80 -20.62
CA LYS A 27 -21.54 1.09 -20.60
C LYS A 27 -22.01 0.73 -19.18
N HIS A 28 -21.08 0.69 -18.22
CA HIS A 28 -21.33 0.30 -16.84
C HIS A 28 -20.62 1.30 -15.90
N PRO A 29 -21.14 2.53 -15.77
CA PRO A 29 -20.57 3.51 -14.86
C PRO A 29 -20.67 2.99 -13.43
N LYS A 30 -19.61 3.20 -12.64
CA LYS A 30 -19.54 2.75 -11.25
C LYS A 30 -19.74 3.95 -10.34
N ILE A 31 -20.62 3.83 -9.35
CA ILE A 31 -20.77 4.87 -8.33
C ILE A 31 -19.79 4.55 -7.20
N ILE A 32 -18.96 5.53 -6.85
CA ILE A 32 -18.09 5.51 -5.67
C ILE A 32 -18.72 6.45 -4.65
N SER A 33 -19.00 5.96 -3.45
CA SER A 33 -19.58 6.71 -2.34
C SER A 33 -18.79 6.44 -1.07
N ASP A 34 -18.60 7.48 -0.27
CA ASP A 34 -18.00 7.42 1.07
C ASP A 34 -16.62 6.73 1.08
N LYS A 35 -15.75 7.16 0.15
CA LYS A 35 -14.37 6.68 0.03
C LYS A 35 -13.38 7.82 0.08
N TRP A 36 -12.14 7.48 0.41
CA TRP A 36 -11.04 8.43 0.48
C TRP A 36 -10.02 8.17 -0.62
N LEU A 37 -9.53 9.24 -1.23
CA LEU A 37 -8.31 9.21 -2.02
C LEU A 37 -7.11 9.37 -1.09
N THR A 38 -5.99 8.76 -1.48
CA THR A 38 -4.70 8.95 -0.83
C THR A 38 -3.76 9.82 -1.69
N SER A 39 -2.50 9.92 -1.31
CA SER A 39 -1.47 10.57 -2.10
C SER A 39 -1.21 9.79 -3.40
N PRO A 40 -1.13 10.44 -4.58
CA PRO A 40 -0.79 9.75 -5.83
C PRO A 40 0.63 9.14 -5.78
N TYR A 41 1.52 9.64 -4.92
CA TYR A 41 2.84 9.05 -4.71
C TYR A 41 2.76 7.62 -4.16
N CYS A 42 1.76 7.29 -3.34
CA CYS A 42 1.53 5.92 -2.88
C CYS A 42 1.21 4.96 -4.02
N LEU A 43 0.65 5.42 -5.15
CA LEU A 43 0.43 4.59 -6.34
C LEU A 43 1.70 4.51 -7.18
N ILE A 44 2.31 5.67 -7.46
CA ILE A 44 3.46 5.80 -8.37
C ILE A 44 4.69 5.08 -7.80
N GLU A 45 5.09 5.37 -6.57
CA GLU A 45 6.31 4.82 -5.97
C GLU A 45 6.16 3.32 -5.70
N THR A 46 4.98 2.88 -5.26
CA THR A 46 4.70 1.45 -5.08
C THR A 46 4.78 0.69 -6.40
N ALA A 47 4.22 1.24 -7.49
CA ALA A 47 4.34 0.64 -8.81
C ALA A 47 5.81 0.59 -9.29
N ILE A 48 6.60 1.63 -9.02
CA ILE A 48 8.04 1.65 -9.28
C ILE A 48 8.76 0.58 -8.44
N GLY A 49 8.40 0.43 -7.16
CA GLY A 49 8.96 -0.58 -6.26
C GLY A 49 8.74 -2.00 -6.76
N TYR A 50 7.52 -2.33 -7.18
CA TYR A 50 7.22 -3.62 -7.81
C TYR A 50 8.00 -3.84 -9.11
N LYS A 51 8.09 -2.81 -9.97
CA LYS A 51 8.86 -2.90 -11.21
C LYS A 51 10.35 -3.16 -10.98
N LEU A 52 10.90 -2.65 -9.87
CA LEU A 52 12.29 -2.82 -9.47
C LEU A 52 12.53 -4.10 -8.65
N ASP A 53 11.52 -4.97 -8.49
CA ASP A 53 11.60 -6.19 -7.67
C ASP A 53 12.03 -5.89 -6.22
N LEU A 54 11.57 -4.74 -5.69
CA LEU A 54 11.81 -4.38 -4.29
C LEU A 54 10.77 -5.05 -3.39
N PRO A 55 11.16 -5.47 -2.17
CA PRO A 55 10.21 -5.80 -1.12
C PRO A 55 9.32 -4.59 -0.80
N VAL A 56 8.03 -4.67 -1.11
CA VAL A 56 7.05 -3.62 -0.83
C VAL A 56 6.16 -4.04 0.34
N LEU A 57 5.97 -3.13 1.31
CA LEU A 57 4.93 -3.22 2.35
C LEU A 57 3.93 -2.09 2.15
N ILE A 58 2.64 -2.41 2.10
CA ILE A 58 1.57 -1.42 1.95
C ILE A 58 0.70 -1.40 3.22
N LEU A 59 0.64 -0.25 3.86
CA LEU A 59 -0.30 0.05 4.94
C LEU A 59 -1.38 0.96 4.36
N ARG A 60 -2.58 0.43 4.13
CA ARG A 60 -3.70 1.20 3.56
C ARG A 60 -4.81 1.30 4.58
N ASP A 61 -5.26 2.52 4.83
CA ASP A 61 -6.47 2.77 5.59
C ASP A 61 -7.70 2.14 4.89
N LYS A 62 -8.55 1.42 5.63
CA LYS A 62 -9.71 0.69 5.09
C LYS A 62 -10.62 1.51 4.15
N ASP A 63 -10.76 2.81 4.38
CA ASP A 63 -11.67 3.65 3.60
C ASP A 63 -10.98 4.34 2.43
N VAL A 64 -9.65 4.24 2.33
CA VAL A 64 -8.92 4.64 1.12
C VAL A 64 -9.30 3.71 -0.02
N LEU A 65 -9.55 4.27 -1.20
CA LEU A 65 -9.98 3.51 -2.37
C LEU A 65 -8.96 2.43 -2.75
N GLU A 66 -9.45 1.23 -3.03
CA GLU A 66 -8.66 0.13 -3.58
C GLU A 66 -8.45 0.36 -5.08
N GLU A 67 -7.33 0.96 -5.44
CA GLU A 67 -7.00 1.27 -6.83
C GLU A 67 -5.60 0.79 -7.21
N GLY A 68 -5.46 0.19 -8.39
CA GLY A 68 -4.18 -0.24 -8.95
C GLY A 68 -3.38 -1.11 -7.99
N VAL A 69 -2.15 -0.68 -7.70
CA VAL A 69 -1.20 -1.38 -6.81
C VAL A 69 -1.60 -1.37 -5.33
N LEU A 70 -2.63 -0.60 -4.94
CA LEU A 70 -3.18 -0.61 -3.58
C LEU A 70 -4.31 -1.64 -3.41
N ALA A 71 -4.72 -2.32 -4.48
CA ALA A 71 -5.75 -3.36 -4.44
C ALA A 71 -5.17 -4.74 -4.10
N LYS A 72 -5.83 -5.47 -3.19
CA LYS A 72 -5.37 -6.76 -2.66
C LYS A 72 -5.12 -7.85 -3.71
N VAL A 73 -5.77 -7.75 -4.85
CA VAL A 73 -5.69 -8.73 -5.95
C VAL A 73 -4.38 -8.61 -6.75
N VAL A 74 -3.66 -7.49 -6.62
CA VAL A 74 -2.48 -7.19 -7.45
C VAL A 74 -1.16 -7.56 -6.77
N THR A 75 -1.16 -7.72 -5.45
CA THR A 75 0.08 -7.81 -4.66
C THR A 75 0.07 -9.07 -3.79
N ASP A 76 0.81 -10.10 -4.20
CA ASP A 76 0.97 -11.35 -3.44
C ASP A 76 1.72 -11.16 -2.11
N ASP A 77 2.34 -10.00 -1.90
CA ASP A 77 3.16 -9.69 -0.74
C ASP A 77 2.69 -8.43 -0.01
N TYR A 78 2.07 -8.65 1.15
CA TYR A 78 1.95 -7.72 2.28
C TYR A 78 1.13 -6.44 2.07
N ILE A 79 -0.19 -6.61 2.02
CA ILE A 79 -1.10 -5.54 2.41
C ILE A 79 -1.65 -5.87 3.81
N SER A 80 -1.38 -5.00 4.79
CA SER A 80 -2.32 -4.87 5.90
C SER A 80 -3.46 -3.99 5.45
N THR A 81 -4.66 -4.55 5.42
CA THR A 81 -5.91 -3.85 5.11
C THR A 81 -6.57 -3.36 6.40
N ASN A 82 -5.80 -2.84 7.35
CA ASN A 82 -6.33 -2.54 8.66
C ASN A 82 -7.02 -1.17 8.68
N ASP A 83 -8.02 -1.09 9.54
CA ASP A 83 -8.63 0.16 9.90
C ASP A 83 -7.64 0.97 10.72
N LEU A 84 -6.88 1.82 10.06
CA LEU A 84 -5.92 2.70 10.72
C LEU A 84 -6.62 3.79 11.55
N SER A 85 -7.96 3.90 11.52
CA SER A 85 -8.70 5.04 12.08
C SER A 85 -9.23 4.89 13.51
N GLU A 86 -9.31 3.68 14.08
CA GLU A 86 -9.83 3.50 15.46
C GLU A 86 -8.75 3.71 16.54
N SER A 87 -7.49 3.35 16.25
CA SER A 87 -6.29 3.74 17.01
C SER A 87 -5.06 3.26 16.24
N TYR A 88 -4.35 4.18 15.57
CA TYR A 88 -3.08 3.85 14.91
C TYR A 88 -2.13 3.13 15.87
N ASP A 89 -2.12 3.57 17.13
CA ASP A 89 -1.26 3.02 18.17
C ASP A 89 -1.60 1.56 18.48
N ASP A 90 -2.88 1.20 18.54
CA ASP A 90 -3.28 -0.18 18.84
C ASP A 90 -2.83 -1.13 17.73
N TYR A 91 -2.99 -0.71 16.47
CA TYR A 91 -2.52 -1.50 15.33
C TYR A 91 -1.00 -1.59 15.26
N LEU A 92 -0.29 -0.47 15.42
CA LEU A 92 1.18 -0.45 15.36
C LEU A 92 1.83 -1.21 16.53
N ASN A 93 1.13 -1.34 17.67
CA ASN A 93 1.54 -2.18 18.79
C ASN A 93 1.01 -3.62 18.72
N SER A 94 0.24 -3.97 17.67
CA SER A 94 -0.33 -5.31 17.52
C SER A 94 0.73 -6.33 17.11
N LYS A 95 0.49 -7.59 17.51
CA LYS A 95 1.30 -8.72 17.07
C LYS A 95 1.26 -8.93 15.56
N GLU A 96 0.13 -8.62 14.94
CA GLU A 96 -0.07 -8.69 13.49
C GLU A 96 0.90 -7.76 12.76
N PHE A 97 0.96 -6.49 13.15
CA PHE A 97 1.89 -5.52 12.55
C PHE A 97 3.35 -5.92 12.80
N GLU A 98 3.68 -6.36 14.02
CA GLU A 98 5.03 -6.81 14.37
C GLU A 98 5.49 -7.97 13.45
N ASP A 99 4.63 -8.97 13.24
CA ASP A 99 4.95 -10.12 12.40
C ASP A 99 5.04 -9.74 10.92
N LEU A 100 4.17 -8.84 10.45
CA LEU A 100 4.20 -8.30 9.10
C LEU A 100 5.50 -7.52 8.82
N LEU A 101 5.88 -6.65 9.75
CA LEU A 101 7.10 -5.83 9.67
C LEU A 101 8.35 -6.72 9.63
N LYS A 102 8.42 -7.75 10.49
CA LYS A 102 9.53 -8.72 10.49
C LYS A 102 9.65 -9.48 9.17
N GLN A 103 8.53 -9.90 8.59
CA GLN A 103 8.54 -10.61 7.31
C GLN A 103 9.07 -9.71 6.18
N TRP A 104 8.63 -8.45 6.14
CA TRP A 104 9.14 -7.47 5.20
C TRP A 104 10.64 -7.18 5.44
N GLU A 105 11.07 -6.97 6.68
CA GLU A 105 12.46 -6.73 7.06
C GLU A 105 13.39 -7.86 6.57
N ILE A 106 12.99 -9.12 6.77
CA ILE A 106 13.75 -10.28 6.27
C ILE A 106 13.96 -10.20 4.75
N LYS A 107 12.95 -9.77 3.99
CA LYS A 107 13.08 -9.60 2.53
C LYS A 107 13.99 -8.44 2.17
N VAL A 108 13.90 -7.31 2.88
CA VAL A 108 14.80 -6.15 2.69
C VAL A 108 16.26 -6.54 2.94
N ILE A 109 16.54 -7.25 4.03
CA ILE A 109 17.90 -7.73 4.34
C ILE A 109 18.41 -8.68 3.26
N LYS A 110 17.56 -9.61 2.76
CA LYS A 110 17.93 -10.49 1.65
C LYS A 110 18.28 -9.70 0.39
N GLN A 111 17.49 -8.67 0.06
CA GLN A 111 17.74 -7.81 -1.10
C GLN A 111 19.05 -7.03 -0.95
N TYR A 112 19.30 -6.48 0.23
CA TYR A 112 20.57 -5.80 0.55
C TYR A 112 21.78 -6.72 0.37
N VAL A 113 21.75 -7.92 0.96
CA VAL A 113 22.84 -8.90 0.86
C VAL A 113 23.08 -9.35 -0.58
N LYS A 114 22.01 -9.54 -1.38
CA LYS A 114 22.09 -9.91 -2.80
C LYS A 114 22.85 -8.88 -3.62
N HIS A 115 22.70 -7.58 -3.31
CA HIS A 115 23.37 -6.50 -4.02
C HIS A 115 24.82 -6.25 -3.58
N HIS A 116 25.21 -6.61 -2.35
CA HIS A 116 26.56 -6.38 -1.82
C HIS A 116 27.48 -7.61 -1.83
N LYS A 117 26.98 -8.79 -2.23
CA LYS A 117 27.80 -9.99 -2.44
C LYS A 117 28.16 -10.22 -3.92
N ARG A 118 27.93 -9.23 -4.79
CA ARG A 118 28.30 -9.25 -6.22
C ARG A 118 29.58 -8.50 -6.47
#